data_AF-A0A1C5DYD6-F1
#
_entry.id   AF-A0A1C5DYD6-F1
#
_cell.length_a   1.000
_cell.length_b   1.000
_cell.length_c   1.000
_cell.angle_alpha   90.00
_cell.angle_beta   90.00
_cell.angle_gamma   90.00
#
_symmetry.space_group_name_H-M   'P 1'
#
loop_
_entity.id
_entity.type
_entity.pdbx_description
1 polymer ?
#
loop_
_entity_poly.entity_id
_entity_poly.type
_entity_poly.pdbx_seq_one_letter_code
_entity_poly.pdbx_strand_id
1 'polypeptide(L)'
;MKPRPATGRLLFPLVALVVIVADQLSKAMALAAWSGTVGPQDRFGPFCALLVRNTGVAFGLGHSRPALIVVITIAGAVATLGAAAAGLRARGR
;
A
#
# COMPACT_ATOMS: atom_id res chain seq x y z
N MET A 1 -8.62 -28.07 -13.99
CA MET A 1 -9.30 -26.82 -14.41
C MET A 1 -8.25 -25.77 -14.75
N LYS A 2 -8.18 -25.28 -16.00
CA LYS A 2 -7.28 -24.17 -16.35
C LYS A 2 -7.89 -22.86 -15.81
N PRO A 3 -7.13 -22.01 -15.09
CA PRO A 3 -7.64 -20.71 -14.65
C PRO A 3 -8.07 -19.92 -15.89
N ARG A 4 -9.34 -19.53 -15.96
CA ARG A 4 -9.82 -18.68 -17.06
C ARG A 4 -9.19 -17.29 -16.88
N PRO A 5 -8.68 -16.64 -17.94
CA PRO A 5 -8.05 -15.33 -17.86
C PRO A 5 -8.97 -14.23 -17.28
N ALA A 6 -10.29 -14.44 -17.33
CA ALA A 6 -11.28 -13.58 -16.68
C ALA A 6 -11.19 -13.58 -15.14
N THR A 7 -10.79 -14.69 -14.53
CA THR A 7 -10.73 -14.81 -13.06
C THR A 7 -9.61 -13.93 -12.48
N GLY A 8 -8.48 -13.80 -13.18
CA GLY A 8 -7.40 -12.89 -12.77
C GLY A 8 -7.81 -11.42 -12.79
N ARG A 9 -8.62 -10.99 -13.77
CA ARG A 9 -9.05 -9.58 -13.91
C ARG A 9 -9.86 -9.04 -12.73
N LEU A 10 -10.60 -9.90 -12.02
CA LEU A 10 -11.42 -9.51 -10.87
C LEU A 10 -10.74 -9.82 -9.53
N LEU A 11 -9.92 -10.87 -9.47
CA LEU A 11 -9.21 -11.21 -8.23
C LEU A 11 -8.16 -10.15 -7.85
N PHE A 12 -7.40 -9.63 -8.81
CA PHE A 12 -6.39 -8.60 -8.53
C PHE A 12 -6.95 -7.33 -7.86
N PRO A 13 -7.98 -6.65 -8.40
CA PRO A 13 -8.52 -5.46 -7.75
C PRO A 13 -9.18 -5.77 -6.41
N LEU A 14 -9.78 -6.96 -6.25
CA LEU A 14 -10.40 -7.36 -4.99
C LEU A 14 -9.36 -7.63 -3.90
N VAL A 15 -8.25 -8.29 -4.24
CA VAL A 15 -7.11 -8.47 -3.33
C VAL A 15 -6.51 -7.11 -2.97
N ALA A 16 -6.32 -6.22 -3.95
CA ALA A 16 -5.83 -4.86 -3.68
C ALA A 16 -6.74 -4.11 -2.71
N LEU A 17 -8.06 -4.19 -2.89
CA LEU A 17 -9.03 -3.60 -1.97
C LEU A 17 -8.91 -4.16 -0.55
N VAL A 18 -8.83 -5.49 -0.42
CA VAL A 18 -8.65 -6.15 0.89
C VAL A 18 -7.37 -5.67 1.57
N VAL A 19 -6.26 -5.57 0.84
CA VAL A 19 -4.99 -5.07 1.37
C VAL A 19 -5.11 -3.62 1.83
N ILE A 20 -5.75 -2.75 1.05
CA ILE A 20 -5.96 -1.34 1.41
C ILE A 20 -6.82 -1.23 2.67
N VAL A 21 -7.92 -1.98 2.76
CA VAL A 21 -8.81 -1.97 3.93
C VAL A 21 -8.07 -2.45 5.17
N ALA A 22 -7.35 -3.57 5.07
CA ALA A 22 -6.56 -4.11 6.18
C ALA A 22 -5.47 -3.12 6.64
N ASP A 23 -4.78 -2.47 5.70
CA ASP A 23 -3.75 -1.45 5.98
C ASP A 23 -4.34 -0.24 6.74
N GLN A 24 -5.43 0.33 6.23
CA GLN A 24 -6.04 1.52 6.84
C GLN A 24 -6.66 1.21 8.20
N LEU A 25 -7.35 0.07 8.34
CA LEU A 25 -7.93 -0.35 9.62
C LEU A 25 -6.85 -0.60 10.67
N SER A 26 -5.78 -1.31 10.30
CA SER A 26 -4.67 -1.59 11.23
C SER A 26 -3.99 -0.31 11.69
N LYS A 27 -3.77 0.65 10.79
CA LYS A 27 -3.21 1.98 11.14
C LYS A 27 -4.15 2.77 12.05
N ALA A 28 -5.45 2.76 11.78
CA ALA A 28 -6.43 3.47 12.59
C ALA A 28 -6.53 2.87 14.01
N MET A 29 -6.56 1.54 14.12
CA MET A 29 -6.53 0.84 15.40
C MET A 29 -5.25 1.12 16.19
N ALA A 30 -4.09 1.05 15.54
CA ALA A 30 -2.81 1.37 16.17
C ALA A 30 -2.77 2.83 16.66
N LEU A 31 -3.26 3.78 15.86
CA LEU A 31 -3.37 5.18 16.28
C LEU A 31 -4.32 5.34 17.47
N ALA A 32 -5.48 4.70 17.44
CA ALA A 32 -6.47 4.81 18.52
C ALA A 32 -5.97 4.18 19.84
N ALA A 33 -5.29 3.03 19.76
CA ALA A 33 -4.83 2.30 20.94
C ALA A 33 -3.54 2.87 21.54
N TRP A 34 -2.65 3.44 20.70
CA TRP A 34 -1.27 3.74 21.10
C TRP A 34 -0.87 5.21 21.00
N SER A 35 -1.76 6.10 20.53
CA SER A 35 -1.45 7.53 20.48
C SER A 35 -1.10 8.07 21.87
N GLY A 36 0.05 8.74 21.99
CA GLY A 36 0.56 9.28 23.26
C GLY A 36 1.43 8.32 24.05
N THR A 37 1.60 7.07 23.60
CA THR A 37 2.55 6.12 24.20
C THR A 37 3.95 6.27 23.57
N VAL A 38 5.00 5.96 24.33
CA VAL A 38 6.40 5.98 23.88
C VAL A 38 7.03 4.62 24.14
N GLY A 39 7.68 4.04 23.13
CA GLY A 39 8.32 2.71 23.21
C GLY A 39 7.52 1.58 22.53
N PRO A 40 7.95 0.31 22.66
CA PRO A 40 7.24 -0.86 22.13
C PRO A 40 5.85 -0.99 22.74
N GLN A 41 4.81 -1.07 21.91
CA GLN A 41 3.43 -1.16 22.40
C GLN A 41 2.92 -2.58 22.54
N ASP A 42 3.43 -3.50 21.73
CA ASP A 42 3.15 -4.92 21.87
C ASP A 42 4.35 -5.76 21.45
N ARG A 43 4.51 -6.95 22.03
CA ARG A 43 5.63 -7.84 21.78
C ARG A 43 5.14 -9.27 21.58
N PHE A 44 5.38 -9.82 20.39
CA PHE A 44 5.07 -11.19 20.05
C PHE A 44 6.36 -11.96 19.77
N GLY A 45 6.96 -12.53 20.81
CA GLY A 45 8.26 -13.21 20.74
C GLY A 45 9.37 -12.26 20.28
N PRO A 46 10.06 -12.54 19.15
CA PRO A 46 11.11 -11.66 18.63
C PRO A 46 10.56 -10.40 17.92
N PHE A 47 9.24 -10.30 17.71
CA PHE A 47 8.61 -9.19 17.02
C PHE A 47 8.07 -8.15 18.01
N CYS A 48 8.24 -6.87 17.67
CA CYS A 48 7.67 -5.75 18.43
C CYS A 48 6.80 -4.90 17.49
N ALA A 49 5.59 -4.56 17.94
CA ALA A 49 4.76 -3.57 17.30
C ALA A 49 5.14 -2.17 17.81
N LEU A 50 5.36 -1.26 16.86
CA LEU A 50 5.75 0.12 17.13
C LEU A 50 4.85 1.09 16.36
N LEU A 51 4.24 2.05 17.06
CA LEU A 51 3.60 3.19 16.41
C LEU A 51 4.65 4.23 16.03
N VAL A 52 5.03 4.27 14.75
CA VAL A 52 5.99 5.25 14.22
C VAL A 52 5.34 6.06 13.11
N ARG A 53 5.48 7.39 13.20
CA ARG A 53 5.12 8.29 12.10
C ARG A 53 6.32 8.46 11.17
N ASN A 54 6.25 7.84 9.99
CA ASN A 54 7.24 8.04 8.94
C ASN A 54 6.79 9.17 8.00
N THR A 55 7.56 10.25 7.91
CA THR A 55 7.31 11.41 7.03
C THR A 55 8.12 11.36 5.72
N GLY A 56 8.87 10.29 5.50
CA GLY A 56 9.61 10.00 4.27
C GLY A 56 9.17 8.67 3.64
N VAL A 57 9.88 8.27 2.57
CA VAL A 57 9.84 6.91 2.01
C VAL A 57 10.88 6.01 2.69
N ALA A 58 11.23 4.86 2.09
CA ALA A 58 12.20 3.92 2.65
C ALA A 58 13.52 4.64 3.04
N PHE A 59 14.08 4.27 4.20
CA PHE A 59 15.29 4.88 4.77
C PHE A 59 15.21 6.40 5.00
N GLY A 60 14.01 6.99 5.08
CA GLY A 60 13.84 8.42 5.30
C GLY A 60 14.11 9.27 4.06
N LEU A 61 14.23 8.67 2.87
CA LEU A 61 14.34 9.41 1.62
C LEU A 61 13.13 10.35 1.46
N GLY A 62 13.37 11.58 1.00
CA GLY A 62 12.30 12.57 0.86
C GLY A 62 11.68 13.05 2.17
N HIS A 63 12.38 12.90 3.32
CA HIS A 63 11.93 13.40 4.61
C HIS A 63 11.48 14.87 4.53
N SER A 64 10.34 15.17 5.14
CA SER A 64 9.72 16.50 5.15
C SER A 64 9.38 17.07 3.77
N ARG A 65 9.29 16.22 2.74
CA ARG A 65 8.86 16.58 1.39
C ARG A 65 7.63 15.76 0.97
N PRO A 66 6.49 15.88 1.69
CA PRO A 66 5.30 15.06 1.42
C PRO A 66 4.75 15.29 0.01
N ALA A 67 4.82 16.53 -0.50
CA ALA A 67 4.38 16.85 -1.85
C ALA A 67 5.17 16.08 -2.93
N LEU A 68 6.50 15.93 -2.75
CA LEU A 68 7.35 15.17 -3.68
C LEU A 68 6.94 13.69 -3.71
N ILE A 69 6.71 13.10 -2.54
CA ILE A 69 6.29 11.70 -2.39
C ILE A 69 4.93 11.48 -3.08
N VAL A 70 3.98 12.40 -2.89
CA VAL A 70 2.67 12.36 -3.55
C VAL A 70 2.83 12.42 -5.06
N VAL A 71 3.62 13.35 -5.59
CA VAL A 71 3.85 13.49 -7.04
C VAL A 71 4.46 12.23 -7.64
N ILE A 72 5.50 11.66 -7.01
CA ILE A 72 6.13 10.41 -7.49
C ILE A 72 5.13 9.25 -7.46
N THR A 73 4.32 9.15 -6.40
CA THR A 73 3.30 8.10 -6.27
C THR A 73 2.25 8.21 -7.35
N ILE A 74 1.74 9.42 -7.61
CA ILE A 74 0.78 9.68 -8.68
C ILE A 74 1.40 9.35 -10.04
N ALA A 75 2.62 9.81 -10.31
CA ALA A 75 3.32 9.54 -11.57
C ALA A 75 3.49 8.02 -11.80
N GLY A 76 3.89 7.28 -10.77
CA GLY A 76 4.00 5.82 -10.83
C GLY A 76 2.65 5.12 -11.05
N ALA A 77 1.59 5.58 -10.40
CA ALA A 77 0.24 5.05 -10.59
C ALA A 77 -0.26 5.29 -12.03
N VAL A 78 -0.07 6.50 -12.56
CA VAL A 78 -0.43 6.85 -13.95
C VAL A 78 0.35 6.00 -14.94
N ALA A 79 1.66 5.82 -14.74
CA ALA A 79 2.49 4.98 -15.59
C ALA A 79 2.01 3.51 -15.59
N THR A 80 1.67 2.99 -14.41
CA THR A 80 1.17 1.61 -14.24
C THR A 80 -0.19 1.42 -14.93
N LEU A 81 -1.12 2.36 -14.75
CA LEU A 81 -2.42 2.35 -15.42
C LEU A 81 -2.27 2.47 -16.94
N GLY A 82 -1.36 3.33 -17.41
CA GLY A 82 -1.04 3.48 -18.84
C GLY A 82 -0.51 2.18 -19.44
N ALA A 83 0.45 1.52 -18.77
CA ALA A 83 0.99 0.23 -19.19
C ALA A 83 -0.09 -0.86 -19.21
N ALA A 84 -0.94 -0.92 -18.19
CA ALA A 84 -2.06 -1.85 -18.14
C ALA A 84 -3.05 -1.61 -19.29
N ALA A 85 -3.43 -0.36 -19.56
CA ALA A 85 -4.32 0.00 -20.66
C ALA A 85 -3.73 -0.35 -22.04
N ALA A 86 -2.43 -0.11 -22.24
CA ALA A 86 -1.73 -0.49 -23.47
C ALA A 86 -1.70 -2.01 -23.67
N GLY A 87 -1.39 -2.78 -22.61
CA GLY A 87 -1.42 -4.24 -22.64
C GLY A 87 -2.83 -4.83 -22.89
N LEU A 88 -3.87 -4.17 -22.37
CA LEU A 88 -5.27 -4.53 -22.65
C LEU A 88 -5.65 -4.27 -24.12
N ARG A 89 -5.20 -3.15 -24.70
CA ARG A 89 -5.43 -2.82 -26.12
C ARG A 89 -4.72 -3.78 -27.07
N ALA A 90 -3.48 -4.17 -26.75
CA ALA A 90 -2.70 -5.09 -27.59
C ALA A 90 -3.26 -6.51 -27.63
N ARG A 91 -3.97 -6.95 -26.58
CA ARG A 91 -4.62 -8.28 -26.51
C ARG A 91 -6.01 -8.35 -27.14
N GLY A 92 -6.60 -7.20 -27.49
CA GLY A 92 -7.92 -7.12 -28.12
C GLY A 92 -7.88 -6.98 -29.65
N ARG A 93 -6.69 -6.89 -30.23
CA ARG A 93 -6.42 -7.04 -31.66
C ARG A 93 -5.94 -8.46 -31.93
#